data_AF-A0A6H1ZJE7-F1
#
_entry.id   AF-A0A6H1ZJE7-F1
#
_cell.length_a   1.000
_cell.length_b   1.000
_cell.length_c   1.000
_cell.angle_alpha   90.00
_cell.angle_beta   90.00
_cell.angle_gamma   90.00
#
_symmetry.space_group_name_H-M   'P 1'
#
loop_
_entity.id
_entity.type
_entity.pdbx_description
1 polymer ?
#
loop_
_entity_poly.entity_id
_entity_poly.type
_entity_poly.pdbx_seq_one_letter_code
_entity_poly.pdbx_strand_id
1 'polypeptide(L)'
;MRTESEIADEVQLLRDLLPKIWDKCPHASDNRDSIHAEIQVLEKRMTEEDVEAVFGNRDSPDFSAYRFDSAFGAFEWMVGKSDERSSDEWALLLG
;
A
#
# COMPACT_ATOMS: atom_id res chain seq x y z
N MET A 1 15.47 5.14 6.00
CA MET A 1 15.03 5.01 4.60
C MET A 1 15.50 3.68 4.05
N ARG A 2 14.62 2.96 3.36
CA ARG A 2 14.89 1.67 2.72
C ARG A 2 15.68 1.86 1.43
N THR A 3 16.46 0.86 1.09
CA THR A 3 17.27 0.79 -0.13
C THR A 3 16.42 0.49 -1.36
N GLU A 4 16.99 0.71 -2.55
CA GLU A 4 16.29 0.37 -3.79
C GLU A 4 15.93 -1.10 -3.89
N SER A 5 16.82 -1.99 -3.47
CA SER A 5 16.58 -3.44 -3.45
C SER A 5 15.45 -3.80 -2.50
N GLU A 6 15.48 -3.30 -1.26
CA GLU A 6 14.42 -3.60 -0.27
C GLU A 6 13.05 -3.16 -0.78
N ILE A 7 12.97 -1.99 -1.42
CA ILE A 7 11.68 -1.50 -1.91
C ILE A 7 11.23 -2.26 -3.16
N ALA A 8 12.15 -2.65 -4.06
CA ALA A 8 11.81 -3.49 -5.20
C ALA A 8 11.30 -4.87 -4.75
N ASP A 9 11.95 -5.46 -3.73
CA ASP A 9 11.52 -6.72 -3.13
C ASP A 9 10.13 -6.59 -2.51
N GLU A 10 9.85 -5.49 -1.79
CA GLU A 10 8.52 -5.22 -1.22
C GLU A 10 7.44 -5.08 -2.29
N VAL A 11 7.70 -4.30 -3.35
CA VAL A 11 6.75 -4.14 -4.47
C VAL A 11 6.46 -5.49 -5.12
N GLN A 12 7.46 -6.35 -5.27
CA GLN A 12 7.25 -7.68 -5.83
C GLN A 12 6.38 -8.57 -4.92
N LEU A 13 6.61 -8.57 -3.61
CA LEU A 13 5.79 -9.31 -2.66
C LEU A 13 4.33 -8.85 -2.68
N LEU A 14 4.09 -7.53 -2.71
CA LEU A 14 2.74 -6.96 -2.82
C LEU A 14 2.04 -7.38 -4.13
N ARG A 15 2.77 -7.41 -5.25
CA ARG A 15 2.24 -7.92 -6.53
C ARG A 15 1.87 -9.39 -6.47
N ASP A 16 2.68 -10.20 -5.78
CA ASP A 16 2.44 -11.64 -5.62
C ASP A 16 1.24 -11.93 -4.70
N LEU A 17 0.82 -10.96 -3.87
CA LEU A 17 -0.36 -11.04 -3.00
C LEU A 17 -1.67 -10.71 -3.73
N LEU A 18 -1.67 -9.80 -4.71
CA LEU A 18 -2.86 -9.44 -5.51
C LEU A 18 -3.68 -10.64 -6.03
N PRO A 19 -3.09 -11.68 -6.66
CA PRO A 19 -3.85 -12.83 -7.16
C PRO A 19 -4.40 -13.73 -6.05
N LYS A 20 -3.97 -13.57 -4.79
CA LYS A 20 -4.46 -14.34 -3.65
C LYS A 20 -5.75 -13.76 -3.05
N ILE A 21 -6.10 -12.52 -3.40
CA ILE A 21 -7.36 -11.91 -2.98
C ILE A 21 -8.51 -12.67 -3.66
N TRP A 22 -9.33 -13.35 -2.87
CA TRP A 22 -10.47 -14.13 -3.35
C TRP A 22 -11.59 -13.23 -3.90
N ASP A 23 -12.00 -13.46 -5.14
CA ASP A 23 -13.00 -12.63 -5.84
C ASP A 23 -14.38 -12.58 -5.17
N LYS A 24 -14.73 -13.57 -4.34
CA LYS A 24 -16.02 -13.58 -3.62
C LYS A 24 -15.94 -12.90 -2.26
N CYS A 25 -14.77 -12.39 -1.86
CA CYS A 25 -14.66 -11.54 -0.68
C CYS A 25 -15.42 -10.22 -0.94
N PRO A 26 -16.34 -9.79 -0.06
CA PRO A 26 -17.04 -8.53 -0.20
C PRO A 26 -16.13 -7.30 -0.33
N HIS A 27 -14.93 -7.38 0.23
CA HIS A 27 -13.92 -6.32 0.22
C HIS A 27 -12.80 -6.55 -0.80
N ALA A 28 -12.98 -7.46 -1.77
CA ALA A 28 -11.93 -7.81 -2.72
C ALA A 28 -11.44 -6.60 -3.54
N SER A 29 -12.34 -5.68 -3.92
CA SER A 29 -11.96 -4.45 -4.63
C SER A 29 -11.14 -3.52 -3.75
N ASP A 30 -11.63 -3.24 -2.54
CA ASP A 30 -10.96 -2.34 -1.59
C ASP A 30 -9.56 -2.84 -1.23
N ASN A 31 -9.42 -4.15 -0.99
CA ASN A 31 -8.12 -4.76 -0.66
C ASN A 31 -7.13 -4.63 -1.84
N ARG A 32 -7.59 -4.82 -3.08
CA ARG A 32 -6.74 -4.63 -4.26
C ARG A 32 -6.32 -3.18 -4.41
N ASP A 33 -7.24 -2.27 -4.20
CA ASP A 33 -6.98 -0.84 -4.28
C ASP A 33 -5.98 -0.38 -3.22
N SER A 34 -6.05 -0.91 -1.99
CA SER A 34 -5.05 -0.67 -0.94
C SER A 34 -3.67 -1.17 -1.32
N ILE A 35 -3.54 -2.43 -1.77
CA ILE A 35 -2.25 -2.97 -2.24
C ILE A 35 -1.70 -2.15 -3.43
N HIS A 36 -2.57 -1.74 -4.36
CA HIS A 36 -2.16 -0.88 -5.47
C HIS A 36 -1.67 0.50 -5.02
N ALA A 37 -2.29 1.08 -3.98
CA ALA A 37 -1.85 2.36 -3.43
C ALA A 37 -0.46 2.23 -2.77
N GLU A 38 -0.21 1.17 -2.01
CA GLU A 38 1.11 0.87 -1.43
C GLU A 38 2.17 0.73 -2.53
N ILE A 39 1.90 -0.10 -3.55
CA ILE A 39 2.80 -0.27 -4.70
C ILE A 39 3.10 1.08 -5.35
N GLN A 40 2.07 1.90 -5.58
CA GLN A 40 2.23 3.20 -6.21
C GLN A 40 3.16 4.12 -5.41
N VAL A 41 3.00 4.17 -4.08
CA VAL A 41 3.85 4.98 -3.19
C VAL A 41 5.30 4.54 -3.28
N LEU A 42 5.53 3.22 -3.19
CA LEU A 42 6.86 2.63 -3.21
C LEU A 42 7.57 2.82 -4.56
N GLU A 43 6.87 2.56 -5.68
CA GLU A 43 7.44 2.67 -7.03
C GLU A 43 7.75 4.12 -7.41
N LYS A 44 6.85 5.05 -7.06
CA LYS A 44 7.02 6.48 -7.40
C LYS A 44 7.85 7.24 -6.38
N ARG A 45 8.27 6.60 -5.28
CA ARG A 45 8.97 7.25 -4.17
C ARG A 45 8.20 8.47 -3.64
N MET A 46 6.89 8.32 -3.48
CA MET A 46 6.01 9.42 -3.09
C MET A 46 6.45 10.00 -1.75
N THR A 47 6.49 11.32 -1.66
CA THR A 47 6.69 12.05 -0.40
C THR A 47 5.40 12.05 0.42
N GLU A 48 5.47 12.48 1.68
CA GLU A 48 4.29 12.66 2.54
C GLU A 48 3.25 13.57 1.87
N GLU A 49 3.69 14.68 1.28
CA GLU A 49 2.85 15.64 0.55
C GLU A 49 2.21 15.00 -0.69
N ASP A 50 2.95 14.16 -1.43
CA ASP A 50 2.40 13.43 -2.58
C ASP A 50 1.31 12.43 -2.15
N VAL A 51 1.52 11.72 -1.04
CA VAL A 51 0.54 10.76 -0.50
C VAL A 51 -0.74 11.48 -0.09
N GLU A 52 -0.62 12.58 0.65
CA GLU A 52 -1.76 13.42 1.06
C GLU A 52 -2.50 14.00 -0.15
N ALA A 53 -1.78 14.48 -1.16
CA ALA A 53 -2.38 15.06 -2.36
C ALA A 53 -3.15 14.03 -3.20
N VAL A 54 -2.64 12.78 -3.29
CA VAL A 54 -3.24 11.73 -4.14
C VAL A 54 -4.32 10.95 -3.40
N PHE A 55 -4.12 10.63 -2.13
CA PHE A 55 -4.98 9.72 -1.38
C PHE A 55 -5.73 10.39 -0.22
N GLY A 56 -5.26 11.56 0.27
CA GLY A 56 -5.78 12.22 1.47
C GLY A 56 -6.95 13.18 1.24
N ASN A 57 -7.44 13.35 0.01
CA ASN A 57 -8.54 14.27 -0.28
C ASN A 57 -9.90 13.72 0.20
N ARG A 58 -10.27 14.05 1.45
CA ARG A 58 -11.52 13.61 2.10
C ARG A 58 -12.81 14.09 1.44
N ASP A 59 -12.73 15.15 0.65
CA ASP A 59 -13.88 15.67 -0.10
C ASP A 59 -14.08 14.96 -1.45
N SER A 60 -13.14 14.08 -1.84
CA SER A 60 -13.26 13.27 -3.04
C SER A 60 -14.31 12.17 -2.87
N PRO A 61 -15.20 11.93 -3.84
CA PRO A 61 -16.09 10.77 -3.81
C PRO A 61 -15.33 9.43 -3.86
N ASP A 62 -14.08 9.46 -4.33
CA ASP A 62 -13.20 8.29 -4.42
C ASP A 62 -12.31 8.13 -3.16
N PHE A 63 -12.50 8.97 -2.14
CA PHE A 63 -11.76 8.87 -0.89
C PHE A 63 -12.07 7.55 -0.18
N SER A 64 -11.01 6.85 0.20
CA SER A 64 -11.08 5.69 1.06
C SER A 64 -10.03 5.85 2.15
N ALA A 65 -10.47 5.89 3.41
CA ALA A 65 -9.56 5.96 4.56
C ALA A 65 -8.59 4.76 4.56
N TYR A 66 -9.07 3.56 4.22
CA TYR A 66 -8.23 2.37 4.12
C TYR A 66 -7.15 2.50 3.04
N ARG A 67 -7.49 3.08 1.89
CA ARG A 67 -6.52 3.31 0.81
C ARG A 67 -5.47 4.34 1.22
N PHE A 68 -5.88 5.39 1.91
CA PHE A 68 -4.98 6.41 2.45
C PHE A 68 -4.05 5.83 3.52
N ASP A 69 -4.59 5.12 4.51
CA ASP A 69 -3.82 4.53 5.60
C ASP A 69 -2.79 3.53 5.06
N SER A 70 -3.17 2.65 4.12
CA SER A 70 -2.24 1.75 3.43
C SER A 70 -1.12 2.51 2.69
N ALA A 71 -1.48 3.53 1.90
CA ALA A 71 -0.50 4.36 1.19
C ALA A 71 0.47 5.07 2.15
N PHE A 72 -0.04 5.59 3.27
CA PHE A 72 0.75 6.28 4.27
C PHE A 72 1.69 5.33 5.01
N GLY A 73 1.21 4.14 5.38
CA GLY A 73 2.05 3.08 5.98
C GLY A 73 3.21 2.67 5.08
N ALA A 74 2.96 2.50 3.78
CA ALA A 74 4.03 2.21 2.81
C ALA A 74 5.06 3.35 2.72
N PHE A 75 4.63 4.60 2.79
CA PHE A 75 5.53 5.76 2.87
C PHE A 75 6.37 5.71 4.15
N GLU A 76 5.75 5.52 5.31
CA GLU A 76 6.44 5.47 6.61
C GLU A 76 7.48 4.35 6.64
N TRP A 77 7.14 3.17 6.13
CA TRP A 77 8.10 2.08 5.99
C TRP A 77 9.26 2.45 5.06
N MET A 78 8.95 3.02 3.88
CA MET A 78 9.96 3.43 2.88
C MET A 78 10.97 4.43 3.45
N VAL A 79 10.52 5.41 4.24
CA VAL A 79 11.43 6.40 4.86
C VAL A 79 12.09 5.89 6.14
N GLY A 80 11.67 4.73 6.67
CA GLY A 80 12.18 4.12 7.90
C GLY A 80 11.60 4.74 9.17
N LYS A 81 10.39 5.32 9.08
CA LYS A 81 9.56 5.70 10.24
C LYS A 81 8.82 4.48 10.81
N SER A 82 8.63 3.43 10.01
CA SER A 82 8.09 2.13 10.43
C SER A 82 9.01 0.97 10.03
N ASP A 83 9.01 -0.08 10.85
CA ASP A 83 9.61 -1.39 10.55
C ASP A 83 8.59 -2.41 10.03
N GLU A 84 7.30 -2.09 10.08
CA GLU A 84 6.21 -2.94 9.60
C GLU A 84 6.13 -2.87 8.08
N ARG A 85 6.28 -4.02 7.42
CA ARG A 85 6.13 -4.15 5.96
C ARG A 85 4.67 -4.39 5.63
N SER A 86 4.13 -3.67 4.67
CA SER A 86 2.77 -3.90 4.17
C SER A 86 2.55 -5.35 3.75
N SER A 87 3.53 -5.96 3.06
CA SER A 87 3.43 -7.35 2.61
C SER A 87 3.34 -8.38 3.74
N ASP A 88 3.92 -8.10 4.92
CA ASP A 88 3.82 -8.99 6.08
C ASP A 88 2.39 -8.98 6.64
N GLU A 89 1.76 -7.81 6.73
CA GLU A 89 0.37 -7.67 7.16
C GLU A 89 -0.59 -8.38 6.20
N TRP A 90 -0.42 -8.14 4.89
CA TRP A 90 -1.24 -8.80 3.87
C TRP A 90 -1.03 -10.32 3.84
N ALA A 91 0.19 -10.80 4.07
CA ALA A 91 0.46 -12.24 4.15
C ALA A 91 -0.30 -12.92 5.29
N LEU A 92 -0.51 -12.24 6.42
CA LEU A 92 -1.33 -12.75 7.52
C LEU A 92 -2.82 -12.80 7.19
N LEU A 93 -3.30 -11.88 6.35
CA LEU A 93 -4.71 -11.79 5.95
C LEU A 93 -5.07 -12.71 4.78
N LEU A 94 -4.09 -13.03 3.92
CA LEU A 94 -4.29 -13.78 2.68
C LEU A 94 -3.67 -15.19 2.69
N GLY A 95 -2.93 -15.54 3.74
CA GLY A 95 -2.34 -16.88 3.95
C GLY A 95 -3.28 -17.84 4.68
#